data_AF-A0A357BTA2-F1
#
_entry.id   AF-A0A357BTA2-F1
#
_cell.length_a   1.000
_cell.length_b   1.000
_cell.length_c   1.000
_cell.angle_alpha   90.00
_cell.angle_beta   90.00
_cell.angle_gamma   90.00
#
_symmetry.space_group_name_H-M   'P 1'
#
loop_
_entity.id
_entity.type
_entity.pdbx_description
1 polymer ?
#
loop_
_entity_poly.entity_id
_entity_poly.type
_entity_poly.pdbx_seq_one_letter_code
_entity_poly.pdbx_strand_id
1 'polypeptide(L)'
;MIENPSCNHIRFLYRPDNVWPERIFGSFMKNLSPELFEYSVKGYFIGAFDRKMPGSIDYVVVSPFGQEDAEYFKKEIEKKHSTILLESKGLKNPLGGIFETSGKYESAGLWRKRDILLAKKKEKLLGYSLLDYSPLGINFSFFFNAFTVQMFEEDDLARRCLAQESINYYIEKGRPFTVCLSESQDEKILLALGMHKKKEYAEFLLPKKDGFNILLKHFNNFYEPLDGQKPNGR
;
A
#
# COMPACT_ATOMS: atom_id res chain seq x y z
N MET A 1 9.08 -1.90 25.45
CA MET A 1 7.98 -2.28 24.55
C MET A 1 8.42 -1.88 23.16
N ILE A 2 8.44 -2.81 22.21
CA ILE A 2 8.65 -2.47 20.80
C ILE A 2 7.34 -1.84 20.34
N GLU A 3 7.40 -0.58 19.89
CA GLU A 3 6.22 0.16 19.41
C GLU A 3 5.89 -0.25 17.98
N ASN A 4 4.63 -0.61 17.71
CA ASN A 4 4.15 -0.94 16.37
C ASN A 4 4.23 0.28 15.44
N PRO A 5 5.08 0.31 14.41
CA PRO A 5 5.10 1.41 13.46
C PRO A 5 3.76 1.55 12.70
N SER A 6 3.01 0.45 12.53
CA SER A 6 1.70 0.46 11.87
C SER A 6 0.55 0.98 12.75
N CYS A 7 0.71 1.05 14.08
CA CYS A 7 -0.25 1.72 14.98
C CYS A 7 0.08 3.17 15.27
N ASN A 8 1.22 3.67 14.76
CA ASN A 8 1.64 5.07 14.87
C ASN A 8 1.10 5.94 13.74
N HIS A 9 0.30 5.36 12.84
CA HIS A 9 -0.29 6.06 11.70
C HIS A 9 -1.78 5.78 11.62
N ILE A 10 -2.53 6.78 11.20
CA ILE A 10 -3.94 6.67 10.82
C ILE A 10 -3.95 6.50 9.30
N ARG A 11 -4.62 5.44 8.84
CA ARG A 11 -4.78 5.12 7.42
C ARG A 11 -6.26 5.09 7.07
N PHE A 12 -6.69 5.96 6.16
CA PHE A 12 -8.00 5.88 5.54
C PHE A 12 -7.88 5.33 4.13
N LEU A 13 -8.80 4.43 3.79
CA LEU A 13 -9.01 3.94 2.43
C LEU A 13 -10.48 4.17 2.09
N TYR A 14 -10.74 4.93 1.05
CA TYR A 14 -12.09 5.20 0.59
C TYR A 14 -12.14 5.28 -0.94
N ARG A 15 -13.32 5.09 -1.52
CA ARG A 15 -13.47 5.26 -2.98
C ARG A 15 -13.63 6.75 -3.30
N PRO A 16 -12.81 7.33 -4.17
CA PRO A 16 -12.88 8.75 -4.50
C PRO A 16 -14.19 9.11 -5.25
N ASP A 17 -14.82 8.14 -5.89
CA ASP A 17 -16.13 8.30 -6.54
C ASP A 17 -17.31 8.42 -5.56
N ASN A 18 -17.08 8.12 -4.28
CA ASN A 18 -18.10 8.22 -3.26
C ASN A 18 -18.08 9.64 -2.67
N VAL A 19 -19.12 10.41 -3.01
CA VAL A 19 -19.28 11.82 -2.63
C VAL A 19 -19.18 12.04 -1.12
N TRP A 20 -19.67 11.10 -0.30
CA TRP A 20 -19.74 11.32 1.14
C TRP A 20 -18.40 11.16 1.86
N PRO A 21 -17.64 10.06 1.71
CA PRO A 21 -16.26 9.98 2.16
C PRO A 21 -15.39 11.09 1.60
N GLU A 22 -15.53 11.42 0.31
CA GLU A 22 -14.74 12.50 -0.31
C GLU A 22 -15.06 13.86 0.32
N ARG A 23 -16.32 14.14 0.67
CA ARG A 23 -16.67 15.37 1.40
C ARG A 23 -16.01 15.44 2.78
N ILE A 24 -16.01 14.34 3.52
CA ILE A 24 -15.45 14.28 4.87
C ILE A 24 -13.93 14.35 4.84
N PHE A 25 -13.29 13.43 4.13
CA PHE A 25 -11.84 13.30 4.10
C PHE A 25 -11.21 14.38 3.23
N GLY A 26 -11.84 14.76 2.12
CA GLY A 26 -11.41 15.89 1.30
C GLY A 26 -11.50 17.23 2.02
N SER A 27 -12.54 17.49 2.82
CA SER A 27 -12.58 18.69 3.66
C SER A 27 -11.53 18.67 4.77
N PHE A 28 -11.28 17.51 5.37
CA PHE A 28 -10.21 17.34 6.34
C PHE A 28 -8.84 17.65 5.74
N MET A 29 -8.53 17.08 4.56
CA MET A 29 -7.29 17.33 3.83
C MET A 29 -7.07 18.81 3.51
N LYS A 30 -8.11 19.54 3.11
CA LYS A 30 -8.02 20.98 2.81
C LYS A 30 -7.61 21.83 4.01
N ASN A 31 -7.85 21.35 5.23
CA ASN A 31 -7.54 22.05 6.47
C ASN A 31 -6.20 21.63 7.09
N LEU A 32 -5.47 20.70 6.46
CA LEU A 32 -4.17 20.23 6.90
C LEU A 32 -3.07 20.80 6.01
N SER A 33 -1.93 21.12 6.60
CA SER A 33 -0.74 21.43 5.81
C SER A 33 -0.27 20.17 5.06
N PRO A 34 0.07 20.26 3.77
CA PRO A 34 0.45 19.10 2.95
C PRO A 34 1.60 18.25 3.51
N GLU A 35 2.51 18.84 4.27
CA GLU A 35 3.64 18.15 4.90
C GLU A 35 3.24 17.22 6.05
N LEU A 36 2.01 17.32 6.55
CA LEU A 36 1.51 16.54 7.67
C LEU A 36 0.87 15.21 7.23
N PHE A 37 0.62 15.02 5.94
CA PHE A 37 -0.07 13.84 5.46
C PHE A 37 0.50 13.34 4.14
N GLU A 38 0.14 12.11 3.81
CA GLU A 38 0.37 11.50 2.51
C GLU A 38 -0.96 11.13 1.88
N TYR A 39 -1.13 11.46 0.61
CA TYR A 39 -2.34 11.19 -0.15
C TYR A 39 -1.99 10.59 -1.50
N SER A 40 -2.63 9.48 -1.85
CA SER A 40 -2.47 8.84 -3.15
C SER A 40 -3.79 8.22 -3.61
N VAL A 41 -4.04 8.22 -4.91
CA VAL A 41 -5.16 7.49 -5.52
C VAL A 41 -4.60 6.30 -6.28
N LYS A 42 -5.06 5.11 -5.94
CA LYS A 42 -4.58 3.84 -6.50
C LYS A 42 -5.72 3.10 -7.19
N GLY A 43 -5.48 2.66 -8.40
CA GLY A 43 -6.28 1.66 -9.08
C GLY A 43 -6.19 0.32 -8.34
N TYR A 44 -7.34 -0.32 -8.21
CA TYR A 44 -7.48 -1.67 -7.67
C TYR A 44 -7.62 -2.63 -8.85
N PHE A 45 -6.53 -3.33 -9.14
CA PHE A 45 -6.45 -4.30 -10.22
C PHE A 45 -6.59 -5.71 -9.67
N ILE A 46 -7.35 -6.55 -10.37
CA ILE A 46 -7.49 -7.97 -10.02
C ILE A 46 -7.13 -8.86 -11.19
N GLY A 47 -6.52 -10.00 -10.92
CA GLY A 47 -6.27 -11.05 -11.90
C GLY A 47 -6.47 -12.43 -11.28
N ALA A 48 -6.89 -13.39 -12.11
CA ALA A 48 -7.00 -14.79 -11.74
C ALA A 48 -5.99 -15.59 -12.56
N PHE A 49 -5.09 -16.28 -11.88
CA PHE A 49 -3.95 -16.97 -12.47
C PHE A 49 -3.89 -18.41 -11.96
N ASP A 50 -3.93 -19.36 -12.88
CA ASP A 50 -3.90 -20.80 -12.60
C ASP A 50 -2.50 -21.40 -12.66
N ARG A 51 -1.53 -20.66 -13.21
CA ARG A 51 -0.13 -21.07 -13.36
C ARG A 51 0.79 -19.87 -13.29
N LYS A 52 2.03 -20.15 -12.88
CA LYS A 52 3.10 -19.15 -12.90
C LYS A 52 3.29 -18.58 -14.30
N MET A 53 3.55 -17.29 -14.34
CA MET A 53 3.99 -16.60 -15.55
C MET A 53 5.48 -16.91 -15.81
N PRO A 54 5.90 -17.01 -17.09
CA PRO A 54 7.29 -17.36 -17.45
C PRO A 54 8.26 -16.29 -16.96
N GLY A 55 9.13 -16.60 -15.99
CA GLY A 55 9.89 -15.61 -15.19
C GLY A 55 10.66 -14.54 -15.98
N SER A 56 11.12 -13.51 -15.26
CA SER A 56 11.77 -12.31 -15.83
C SER A 56 12.78 -12.63 -16.95
N ILE A 57 12.62 -11.97 -18.10
CA ILE A 57 13.47 -12.12 -19.28
C ILE A 57 14.51 -10.96 -19.28
N ASP A 58 15.57 -11.13 -20.06
CA ASP A 58 16.54 -10.11 -20.49
C ASP A 58 17.76 -9.91 -19.58
N TYR A 59 17.70 -9.00 -18.61
CA TYR A 59 18.84 -8.55 -17.79
C TYR A 59 18.37 -7.84 -16.51
N VAL A 60 17.07 -7.84 -16.25
CA VAL A 60 16.50 -7.41 -14.98
C VAL A 60 16.31 -8.65 -14.14
N VAL A 61 17.01 -8.70 -13.01
CA VAL A 61 16.86 -9.78 -12.03
C VAL A 61 15.90 -9.30 -10.96
N VAL A 62 14.81 -10.02 -10.78
CA VAL A 62 13.91 -9.82 -9.64
C VAL A 62 14.23 -10.86 -8.57
N SER A 63 14.47 -10.41 -7.35
CA SER A 63 14.87 -11.26 -6.22
C SER A 63 14.26 -10.77 -4.92
N PRO A 64 14.05 -11.65 -3.92
CA PRO A 64 13.66 -11.23 -2.58
C PRO A 64 14.70 -10.27 -1.98
N PHE A 65 14.23 -9.28 -1.22
CA PHE A 65 15.07 -8.38 -0.43
C PHE A 65 15.87 -9.17 0.62
N GLY A 66 17.20 -9.00 0.61
CA GLY A 66 18.13 -9.62 1.54
C GLY A 66 18.85 -8.62 2.46
N GLN A 67 19.67 -9.13 3.37
CA GLN A 67 20.47 -8.31 4.30
C GLN A 67 21.53 -7.50 3.55
N GLU A 68 22.10 -8.08 2.51
CA GLU A 68 23.06 -7.45 1.59
C GLU A 68 22.50 -6.20 0.89
N ASP A 69 21.17 -6.10 0.77
CA ASP A 69 20.50 -4.98 0.10
C ASP A 69 20.12 -3.85 1.05
N ALA A 70 20.15 -4.08 2.36
CA ALA A 70 19.48 -3.24 3.34
C ALA A 70 19.96 -1.78 3.33
N GLU A 71 21.28 -1.57 3.28
CA GLU A 71 21.86 -0.23 3.29
C GLU A 71 21.50 0.55 2.02
N TYR A 72 21.69 -0.09 0.86
CA TYR A 72 21.44 0.55 -0.43
C TYR A 72 19.95 0.81 -0.66
N PHE A 73 19.09 -0.17 -0.35
CA PHE A 73 17.64 -0.02 -0.42
C PHE A 73 17.16 1.13 0.47
N LYS A 74 17.63 1.19 1.72
CA LYS A 74 17.26 2.25 2.66
C LYS A 74 17.62 3.64 2.11
N LYS A 75 18.82 3.78 1.55
CA LYS A 75 19.26 5.04 0.94
C LYS A 75 18.39 5.46 -0.23
N GLU A 76 17.95 4.53 -1.08
CA GLU A 76 17.11 4.85 -2.24
C GLU A 76 15.66 5.18 -1.85
N ILE A 77 15.05 4.44 -0.92
CA ILE A 77 13.69 4.73 -0.46
C ILE A 77 13.59 6.08 0.28
N GLU A 78 14.61 6.46 1.05
CA GLU A 78 14.65 7.75 1.78
C GLU A 78 14.78 8.95 0.83
N LYS A 79 15.34 8.77 -0.37
CA LYS A 79 15.36 9.82 -1.40
C LYS A 79 14.03 9.97 -2.13
N LYS A 80 13.32 8.86 -2.32
CA LYS A 80 12.13 8.80 -3.21
C LYS A 80 10.82 9.04 -2.47
N HIS A 81 10.75 8.66 -1.20
CA HIS A 81 9.50 8.64 -0.44
C HIS A 81 9.58 9.51 0.80
N SER A 82 8.44 10.05 1.23
CA SER A 82 8.36 10.79 2.47
C SER A 82 8.51 9.88 3.69
N THR A 83 8.95 10.48 4.79
CA THR A 83 9.04 9.83 6.09
C THR A 83 7.71 9.20 6.53
N ILE A 84 6.57 9.87 6.28
CA ILE A 84 5.23 9.39 6.63
C ILE A 84 4.91 8.09 5.88
N LEU A 85 5.19 8.04 4.58
CA LEU A 85 5.00 6.82 3.79
C LEU A 85 5.89 5.70 4.33
N LEU A 86 7.19 5.96 4.51
CA LEU A 86 8.15 4.95 4.95
C LEU A 86 7.78 4.36 6.30
N GLU A 87 7.39 5.19 7.27
CA GLU A 87 6.97 4.73 8.59
C GLU A 87 5.66 3.95 8.54
N SER A 88 4.64 4.49 7.86
CA SER A 88 3.33 3.83 7.77
C SER A 88 3.37 2.46 7.09
N LYS A 89 4.38 2.24 6.24
CA LYS A 89 4.63 0.99 5.52
C LYS A 89 5.69 0.10 6.18
N GLY A 90 6.23 0.49 7.35
CA GLY A 90 7.27 -0.29 8.05
C GLY A 90 8.61 -0.36 7.31
N LEU A 91 8.86 0.58 6.40
CA LEU A 91 10.05 0.60 5.54
C LEU A 91 11.25 1.31 6.18
N LYS A 92 11.10 1.97 7.33
CA LYS A 92 12.25 2.50 8.10
C LYS A 92 13.17 1.41 8.64
N ASN A 93 12.63 0.21 8.87
CA ASN A 93 13.40 -0.98 9.23
C ASN A 93 12.96 -2.16 8.35
N PRO A 94 13.39 -2.21 7.08
CA PRO A 94 12.88 -3.17 6.11
C PRO A 94 13.25 -4.62 6.46
N LEU A 95 14.36 -4.84 7.17
CA LEU A 95 14.75 -6.16 7.70
C LEU A 95 13.86 -6.60 8.88
N GLY A 96 13.33 -5.64 9.63
CA GLY A 96 12.42 -5.91 10.76
C GLY A 96 11.04 -6.36 10.32
N GLY A 97 10.70 -6.25 9.03
CA GLY A 97 9.40 -6.64 8.47
C GLY A 97 8.21 -5.89 9.08
N ILE A 98 7.00 -6.33 8.73
CA ILE A 98 5.77 -5.98 9.45
C ILE A 98 5.39 -7.17 10.30
N PHE A 99 6.11 -7.37 11.40
CA PHE A 99 5.69 -8.30 12.44
C PHE A 99 5.16 -7.45 13.58
N GLU A 100 3.84 -7.47 13.77
CA GLU A 100 3.23 -7.22 15.06
C GLU A 100 1.73 -7.50 14.94
N THR A 101 1.41 -8.77 15.02
CA THR A 101 0.14 -9.19 15.60
C THR A 101 0.41 -9.44 17.08
N SER A 102 -0.43 -8.90 17.98
CA SER A 102 -0.27 -9.25 19.39
C SER A 102 -0.35 -10.77 19.55
N GLY A 103 0.26 -11.36 20.57
CA GLY A 103 0.18 -12.80 20.79
C GLY A 103 -1.27 -13.32 20.86
N LYS A 104 -2.25 -12.46 21.20
CA LYS A 104 -3.68 -12.76 21.13
C LYS A 104 -4.21 -12.92 19.70
N TYR A 105 -3.72 -12.14 18.74
CA TYR A 105 -4.08 -12.30 17.33
C TYR A 105 -3.40 -13.53 16.72
N GLU A 106 -2.12 -13.73 17.01
CA GLU A 106 -1.37 -14.90 16.51
C GLU A 106 -1.97 -16.21 17.01
N SER A 107 -2.34 -16.27 18.31
CA SER A 107 -3.03 -17.44 18.88
C SER A 107 -4.42 -17.68 18.29
N ALA A 108 -5.06 -16.67 17.71
CA ALA A 108 -6.29 -16.80 16.94
C ALA A 108 -6.05 -17.15 15.45
N GLY A 109 -4.80 -17.44 15.05
CA GLY A 109 -4.41 -17.71 13.67
C GLY A 109 -4.38 -16.47 12.78
N LEU A 110 -4.40 -15.27 13.37
CA LEU A 110 -4.40 -13.99 12.67
C LEU A 110 -2.99 -13.42 12.64
N TRP A 111 -2.50 -13.13 11.45
CA TRP A 111 -1.14 -12.63 11.24
C TRP A 111 -1.07 -11.77 9.99
N ARG A 112 -0.02 -10.96 9.89
CA ARG A 112 0.28 -10.15 8.71
C ARG A 112 1.76 -10.25 8.43
N LYS A 113 2.09 -10.33 7.15
CA LYS A 113 3.46 -10.35 6.66
C LYS A 113 3.57 -9.40 5.48
N ARG A 114 4.74 -8.78 5.35
CA ARG A 114 5.14 -8.05 4.15
C ARG A 114 6.49 -8.59 3.70
N ASP A 115 6.51 -9.11 2.48
CA ASP A 115 7.76 -9.43 1.79
C ASP A 115 8.07 -8.30 0.78
N ILE A 116 9.35 -8.18 0.40
CA ILE A 116 9.81 -7.20 -0.58
C ILE A 116 10.53 -7.95 -1.70
N LEU A 117 10.19 -7.63 -2.95
CA LEU A 117 10.97 -8.01 -4.13
C LEU A 117 11.72 -6.79 -4.64
N LEU A 118 12.95 -6.99 -5.11
CA LEU A 118 13.78 -5.95 -5.71
C LEU A 118 14.02 -6.27 -7.18
N ALA A 119 13.96 -5.26 -8.04
CA ALA A 119 14.43 -5.36 -9.42
C ALA A 119 15.81 -4.72 -9.57
N LYS A 120 16.78 -5.50 -10.06
CA LYS A 120 18.17 -5.06 -10.25
C LYS A 120 18.61 -5.26 -11.70
N LYS A 121 19.46 -4.35 -12.19
CA LYS A 121 20.13 -4.46 -13.49
C LYS A 121 21.59 -4.05 -13.34
N LYS A 122 22.51 -5.00 -13.49
CA LYS A 122 23.97 -4.79 -13.28
C LYS A 122 24.25 -4.13 -11.91
N GLU A 123 23.77 -4.73 -10.82
CA GLU A 123 23.83 -4.22 -9.43
C GLU A 123 23.07 -2.91 -9.15
N LYS A 124 22.53 -2.24 -10.17
CA LYS A 124 21.71 -1.05 -9.98
C LYS A 124 20.29 -1.44 -9.57
N LEU A 125 19.80 -0.86 -8.49
CA LEU A 125 18.42 -1.04 -8.04
C LEU A 125 17.49 -0.14 -8.84
N LEU A 126 16.51 -0.74 -9.52
CA LEU A 126 15.57 -0.03 -10.39
C LEU A 126 14.23 0.25 -9.70
N GLY A 127 13.83 -0.65 -8.82
CA GLY A 127 12.54 -0.56 -8.12
C GLY A 127 12.32 -1.74 -7.19
N TYR A 128 11.15 -1.75 -6.56
CA TYR A 128 10.74 -2.79 -5.64
C TYR A 128 9.24 -3.06 -5.71
N SER A 129 8.84 -4.23 -5.21
CA SER A 129 7.45 -4.54 -4.92
C SER A 129 7.26 -4.87 -3.46
N LEU A 130 6.18 -4.35 -2.87
CA LEU A 130 5.71 -4.75 -1.55
C LEU A 130 4.64 -5.82 -1.72
N LEU A 131 4.78 -6.93 -1.00
CA LEU A 131 3.88 -8.07 -1.06
C LEU A 131 3.19 -8.23 0.30
N ASP A 132 1.98 -7.70 0.45
CA ASP A 132 1.20 -7.88 1.68
C ASP A 132 0.51 -9.23 1.68
N TYR A 133 0.65 -9.98 2.78
CA TYR A 133 0.04 -11.30 2.91
C TYR A 133 -0.54 -11.50 4.32
N SER A 134 -1.82 -11.86 4.38
CA SER A 134 -2.58 -12.13 5.62
C SER A 134 -3.63 -13.21 5.40
N PRO A 135 -4.11 -13.92 6.44
CA PRO A 135 -5.30 -14.76 6.35
C PRO A 135 -6.50 -14.01 5.76
N LEU A 136 -7.36 -14.74 5.02
CA LEU A 136 -8.51 -14.17 4.31
C LEU A 136 -9.54 -13.51 5.25
N GLY A 137 -9.70 -14.06 6.47
CA GLY A 137 -10.66 -13.56 7.46
C GLY A 137 -10.37 -12.16 8.02
N ILE A 138 -9.18 -11.60 7.79
CA ILE A 138 -8.79 -10.27 8.30
C ILE A 138 -9.25 -9.13 7.38
N ASN A 139 -9.64 -9.43 6.13
CA ASN A 139 -9.70 -8.39 5.11
C ASN A 139 -10.69 -8.67 3.98
N PHE A 140 -11.87 -8.06 4.10
CA PHE A 140 -12.96 -8.16 3.12
C PHE A 140 -12.64 -7.53 1.75
N SER A 141 -11.57 -6.73 1.61
CA SER A 141 -11.22 -6.04 0.36
C SER A 141 -9.87 -6.44 -0.22
N PHE A 142 -9.20 -7.45 0.33
CA PHE A 142 -7.87 -7.93 -0.12
C PHE A 142 -6.74 -6.88 -0.13
N PHE A 143 -6.90 -5.70 0.48
CA PHE A 143 -5.82 -4.70 0.64
C PHE A 143 -4.54 -5.18 1.35
N PHE A 144 -4.67 -6.01 2.39
CA PHE A 144 -3.59 -6.73 3.08
C PHE A 144 -3.19 -8.05 2.39
N ASN A 145 -3.65 -8.25 1.16
CA ASN A 145 -3.37 -9.38 0.28
C ASN A 145 -3.17 -8.87 -1.14
N ALA A 146 -2.42 -7.76 -1.26
CA ALA A 146 -2.20 -7.05 -2.49
C ALA A 146 -0.73 -6.68 -2.61
N PHE A 147 -0.25 -6.58 -3.86
CA PHE A 147 1.06 -6.01 -4.11
C PHE A 147 0.99 -4.59 -4.64
N THR A 148 2.09 -3.86 -4.48
CA THR A 148 2.35 -2.56 -5.11
C THR A 148 3.69 -2.62 -5.84
N VAL A 149 3.82 -1.97 -6.98
CA VAL A 149 5.11 -1.77 -7.66
C VAL A 149 5.54 -0.32 -7.45
N GLN A 150 6.81 -0.09 -7.18
CA GLN A 150 7.41 1.22 -6.99
C GLN A 150 8.75 1.27 -7.70
N MET A 151 8.97 2.33 -8.48
CA MET A 151 10.17 2.49 -9.30
C MET A 151 11.01 3.66 -8.78
N PHE A 152 12.32 3.43 -8.62
CA PHE A 152 13.28 4.51 -8.36
C PHE A 152 13.61 5.23 -9.67
N GLU A 153 13.68 4.48 -10.76
CA GLU A 153 13.90 4.96 -12.12
C GLU A 153 12.87 4.39 -13.09
N GLU A 154 12.47 5.18 -14.08
CA GLU A 154 11.52 4.74 -15.10
C GLU A 154 12.12 3.66 -15.99
N ASP A 155 11.66 2.42 -15.81
CA ASP A 155 12.02 1.25 -16.62
C ASP A 155 10.81 0.31 -16.72
N ASP A 156 10.14 0.33 -17.87
CA ASP A 156 8.93 -0.47 -18.13
C ASP A 156 9.18 -1.98 -18.05
N LEU A 157 10.39 -2.43 -18.41
CA LEU A 157 10.74 -3.84 -18.32
C LEU A 157 10.85 -4.25 -16.86
N ALA A 158 11.56 -3.48 -16.04
CA ALA A 158 11.69 -3.76 -14.62
C ALA A 158 10.34 -3.71 -13.89
N ARG A 159 9.48 -2.75 -14.24
CA ARG A 159 8.11 -2.65 -13.75
C ARG A 159 7.29 -3.90 -14.12
N ARG A 160 7.37 -4.36 -15.37
CA ARG A 160 6.73 -5.61 -15.82
C ARG A 160 7.25 -6.82 -15.06
N CYS A 161 8.57 -6.96 -14.91
CA CYS A 161 9.19 -8.07 -14.18
C CYS A 161 8.75 -8.08 -12.71
N LEU A 162 8.71 -6.93 -12.03
CA LEU A 162 8.22 -6.82 -10.65
C LEU A 162 6.76 -7.24 -10.53
N ALA A 163 5.88 -6.73 -11.39
CA ALA A 163 4.47 -7.08 -11.36
C ALA A 163 4.26 -8.58 -11.59
N GLN A 164 5.01 -9.15 -12.53
CA GLN A 164 4.94 -10.55 -12.87
C GLN A 164 5.44 -11.47 -11.73
N GLU A 165 6.61 -11.20 -11.14
CA GLU A 165 7.09 -12.00 -10.02
C GLU A 165 6.23 -11.81 -8.76
N SER A 166 5.59 -10.65 -8.61
CA SER A 166 4.60 -10.44 -7.56
C SER A 166 3.38 -11.34 -7.75
N ILE A 167 2.90 -11.51 -8.98
CA ILE A 167 1.83 -12.46 -9.30
C ILE A 167 2.27 -13.89 -8.98
N ASN A 168 3.47 -14.28 -9.41
CA ASN A 168 4.04 -15.60 -9.14
C ASN A 168 4.14 -15.88 -7.63
N TYR A 169 4.54 -14.89 -6.83
CA TYR A 169 4.60 -15.00 -5.37
C TYR A 169 3.24 -15.43 -4.78
N TYR A 170 2.13 -14.81 -5.18
CA TYR A 170 0.81 -15.19 -4.64
C TYR A 170 0.37 -16.57 -5.11
N ILE A 171 0.64 -16.93 -6.36
CA ILE A 171 0.35 -18.27 -6.89
C ILE A 171 1.09 -19.34 -6.07
N GLU A 172 2.37 -19.13 -5.77
CA GLU A 172 3.16 -20.04 -4.91
C GLU A 172 2.61 -20.18 -3.50
N LYS A 173 1.95 -19.14 -2.98
CA LYS A 173 1.24 -19.17 -1.69
C LYS A 173 -0.16 -19.78 -1.79
N GLY A 174 -0.51 -20.40 -2.91
CA GLY A 174 -1.82 -21.00 -3.14
C GLY A 174 -2.94 -19.97 -3.35
N ARG A 175 -2.59 -18.76 -3.81
CA ARG A 175 -3.53 -17.67 -4.08
C ARG A 175 -3.58 -17.36 -5.56
N PRO A 176 -4.46 -18.03 -6.32
CA PRO A 176 -4.63 -17.75 -7.75
C PRO A 176 -5.31 -16.40 -8.01
N PHE A 177 -6.02 -15.85 -7.02
CA PHE A 177 -6.63 -14.54 -7.09
C PHE A 177 -5.66 -13.49 -6.53
N THR A 178 -5.13 -12.64 -7.40
CA THR A 178 -4.12 -11.64 -7.06
C THR A 178 -4.67 -10.23 -7.20
N VAL A 179 -4.33 -9.38 -6.24
CA VAL A 179 -4.69 -7.96 -6.22
C VAL A 179 -3.44 -7.11 -6.34
N CYS A 180 -3.51 -6.07 -7.18
CA CYS A 180 -2.50 -5.02 -7.27
C CYS A 180 -3.14 -3.66 -6.94
N LEU A 181 -2.45 -2.89 -6.10
CA LEU A 181 -2.75 -1.48 -5.87
C LEU A 181 -1.68 -0.67 -6.60
N SER A 182 -2.09 0.12 -7.58
CA SER A 182 -1.15 0.78 -8.49
C SER A 182 -1.64 2.16 -8.90
N GLU A 183 -0.70 3.05 -9.18
CA GLU A 183 -0.97 4.35 -9.79
C GLU A 183 -1.15 4.21 -11.31
N SER A 184 -1.60 5.26 -11.99
CA SER A 184 -1.95 5.20 -13.42
C SER A 184 -0.81 4.72 -14.33
N GLN A 185 0.45 4.93 -13.94
CA GLN A 185 1.63 4.57 -14.73
C GLN A 185 1.80 3.06 -14.97
N ASP A 186 1.29 2.18 -14.10
CA ASP A 186 1.46 0.73 -14.31
C ASP A 186 0.26 0.10 -15.04
N GLU A 187 -0.80 0.87 -15.32
CA GLU A 187 -2.08 0.36 -15.85
C GLU A 187 -1.90 -0.46 -17.14
N LYS A 188 -1.14 0.06 -18.11
CA LYS A 188 -0.88 -0.63 -19.38
C LYS A 188 -0.20 -1.99 -19.18
N ILE A 189 0.75 -2.07 -18.25
CA ILE A 189 1.49 -3.29 -17.95
C ILE A 189 0.60 -4.30 -17.23
N LEU A 190 -0.18 -3.84 -16.24
CA LEU A 190 -1.08 -4.70 -15.48
C LEU A 190 -2.18 -5.31 -16.39
N LEU A 191 -2.73 -4.50 -17.31
CA LEU A 191 -3.67 -5.00 -18.33
C LEU A 191 -3.02 -6.05 -19.25
N ALA A 192 -1.79 -5.82 -19.69
CA ALA A 192 -1.05 -6.78 -20.52
C ALA A 192 -0.72 -8.09 -19.79
N LEU A 193 -0.60 -8.05 -18.45
CA LEU A 193 -0.45 -9.23 -17.60
C LEU A 193 -1.80 -9.91 -17.29
N GLY A 194 -2.91 -9.46 -17.85
CA GLY A 194 -4.23 -10.06 -17.64
C GLY A 194 -4.91 -9.63 -16.33
N MET A 195 -4.44 -8.56 -15.70
CA MET A 195 -5.17 -7.92 -14.60
C MET A 195 -6.19 -6.92 -15.14
N HIS A 196 -7.23 -6.63 -14.37
CA HIS A 196 -8.28 -5.69 -14.73
C HIS A 196 -8.53 -4.69 -13.61
N LYS A 197 -8.55 -3.39 -13.94
CA LYS A 197 -8.97 -2.34 -13.02
C LYS A 197 -10.45 -2.51 -12.70
N LYS A 198 -10.80 -2.53 -11.41
CA LYS A 198 -12.20 -2.64 -10.96
C LYS A 198 -12.72 -1.37 -10.32
N LYS A 199 -11.85 -0.62 -9.66
CA LYS A 199 -12.18 0.53 -8.83
C LYS A 199 -10.92 1.31 -8.52
N GLU A 200 -11.10 2.46 -7.91
CA GLU A 200 -10.02 3.27 -7.35
C GLU A 200 -10.23 3.43 -5.85
N TYR A 201 -9.12 3.61 -5.14
CA TYR A 201 -9.11 3.95 -3.74
C TYR A 201 -8.15 5.10 -3.49
N ALA A 202 -8.67 6.12 -2.83
CA ALA A 202 -7.86 7.13 -2.18
C ALA A 202 -7.30 6.53 -0.88
N GLU A 203 -5.99 6.66 -0.70
CA GLU A 203 -5.25 6.34 0.51
C GLU A 203 -4.76 7.64 1.13
N PHE A 204 -5.24 7.91 2.35
CA PHE A 204 -4.77 9.02 3.17
C PHE A 204 -4.04 8.47 4.40
N LEU A 205 -2.85 8.99 4.67
CA LEU A 205 -1.96 8.58 5.74
C LEU A 205 -1.56 9.80 6.58
N LEU A 206 -1.61 9.65 7.90
CA LEU A 206 -1.33 10.72 8.84
C LEU A 206 -0.67 10.14 10.10
N PRO A 207 0.43 10.73 10.63
CA PRO A 207 0.99 10.32 11.92
C PRO A 207 -0.06 10.44 13.04
N LYS A 208 -0.19 9.39 13.86
CA LYS A 208 -1.21 9.32 14.92
C LYS A 208 -1.02 10.39 15.99
N LYS A 209 0.23 10.65 16.39
CA LYS A 209 0.58 11.56 17.49
C LYS A 209 0.00 12.97 17.26
N ASP A 210 0.14 13.47 16.04
CA ASP A 210 -0.30 14.81 15.68
C ASP A 210 -1.71 14.79 15.06
N GLY A 211 -2.04 13.72 14.35
CA GLY A 211 -3.25 13.64 13.54
C GLY A 211 -4.52 13.26 14.27
N PHE A 212 -4.45 12.43 15.32
CA PHE A 212 -5.66 11.85 15.90
C PHE A 212 -6.59 12.91 16.51
N ASN A 213 -6.02 13.87 17.24
CA ASN A 213 -6.80 14.93 17.88
C ASN A 213 -7.39 15.91 16.85
N ILE A 214 -6.62 16.24 15.80
CA ILE A 214 -7.09 17.13 14.72
C ILE A 214 -8.25 16.45 13.97
N LEU A 215 -8.10 15.17 13.66
CA LEU A 215 -9.12 14.36 13.03
C LEU A 215 -10.38 14.25 13.89
N LEU A 216 -10.24 13.96 15.19
CA LEU A 216 -11.38 13.87 16.12
C LEU A 216 -12.14 15.18 16.17
N LYS A 217 -11.43 16.32 16.27
CA LYS A 217 -12.03 17.65 16.25
C LYS A 217 -12.76 17.93 14.94
N HIS A 218 -12.17 17.57 13.80
CA HIS A 218 -12.81 17.71 12.49
C HIS A 218 -14.10 16.92 12.41
N PHE A 219 -14.09 15.65 12.84
CA PHE A 219 -15.29 14.82 12.84
C PHE A 219 -16.37 15.35 13.77
N ASN A 220 -16.01 15.78 14.99
CA ASN A 220 -16.97 16.38 15.91
C ASN A 220 -17.62 17.61 15.27
N ASN A 221 -16.85 18.53 14.69
CA ASN A 221 -17.39 19.71 14.01
C ASN A 221 -18.24 19.35 12.78
N PHE A 222 -17.92 18.25 12.08
CA PHE A 222 -18.64 17.82 10.89
C PHE A 222 -20.00 17.18 11.23
N TYR A 223 -20.09 16.49 12.37
CA TYR A 223 -21.29 15.77 12.82
C TYR A 223 -22.06 16.46 13.95
N GLU A 224 -21.51 17.51 14.54
CA GLU A 224 -22.26 18.37 15.44
C GLU A 224 -23.50 18.88 14.70
N PRO A 225 -24.71 18.70 15.27
CA PRO A 225 -25.89 19.33 14.71
C PRO A 225 -25.59 20.83 14.66
N LEU A 226 -25.77 21.43 13.48
CA LEU A 226 -25.86 22.88 13.40
C LEU A 226 -27.10 23.27 14.22
N ASP A 227 -26.90 23.61 15.49
CA ASP A 227 -27.94 24.14 16.35
C ASP A 227 -28.63 25.29 15.59
N GLY A 228 -29.84 25.02 15.09
CA GLY A 228 -30.69 25.99 14.42
C GLY A 228 -30.95 25.83 12.92
N GLN A 229 -30.38 24.86 12.19
CA GLN A 229 -30.78 24.61 10.79
C GLN A 229 -31.68 23.37 10.66
N LYS A 230 -32.98 23.59 10.44
CA LYS A 230 -33.92 22.55 10.00
C LYS A 230 -33.34 21.85 8.75
N PRO A 231 -33.50 20.52 8.63
CA PRO A 231 -33.05 19.81 7.45
C PRO A 231 -33.81 20.35 6.23
N ASN A 232 -33.08 20.96 5.29
CA ASN A 232 -33.63 21.25 3.98
C ASN A 232 -34.01 19.91 3.33
N GLY A 233 -35.27 19.86 2.88
CA GLY A 233 -35.98 18.68 2.43
C GLY A 233 -35.23 17.84 1.39
N ARG A 234 -35.53 16.54 1.47
CA ARG A 234 -35.30 15.56 0.40
C ARG A 234 -36.05 15.94 -0.87
#